data_AF-A0A7J8TWU2-F1
#
_entry.id   AF-A0A7J8TWU2-F1
#
_cell.length_a   1.000
_cell.length_b   1.000
_cell.length_c   1.000
_cell.angle_alpha   90.00
_cell.angle_beta   90.00
_cell.angle_gamma   90.00
#
_symmetry.space_group_name_H-M   'P 1'
#
loop_
_entity.id
_entity.type
_entity.pdbx_description
1 polymer ?
#
loop_
_entity_poly.entity_id
_entity_poly.type
_entity_poly.pdbx_seq_one_letter_code
_entity_poly.pdbx_strand_id
1 'polypeptide(L)'
;MYALVVIHLKDEFPETYVQTWYTKQTQLQIDSNFIRPVRGPKQWASLSNMLPILSPTLRRPLGRPAKVGRKELDEPQTTERLSKRGVDMRCSKCKRISHNKRS
;
A
#
# COMPACT_ATOMS: atom_id res chain seq x y z
N MET A 1 -0.19 -40.34 -22.63
CA MET A 1 1.16 -40.58 -23.19
C MET A 1 1.07 -40.92 -24.69
N TYR A 2 0.48 -40.07 -25.53
CA TYR A 2 0.33 -40.37 -26.97
C TYR A 2 1.22 -39.49 -27.86
N ALA A 3 1.38 -38.22 -27.50
CA ALA A 3 2.19 -37.28 -28.29
C ALA A 3 3.66 -37.70 -28.44
N LEU A 4 4.33 -38.10 -27.35
CA LEU A 4 5.73 -38.54 -27.40
C LEU A 4 5.92 -39.80 -28.25
N VAL A 5 4.96 -40.73 -28.21
CA VAL A 5 4.99 -41.97 -29.00
C VAL A 5 4.87 -41.65 -30.49
N VAL A 6 3.96 -40.73 -30.86
CA VAL A 6 3.77 -40.30 -32.25
C VAL A 6 5.00 -39.54 -32.79
N ILE A 7 5.60 -38.66 -31.97
CA ILE A 7 6.80 -37.91 -32.33
C ILE A 7 7.99 -38.87 -32.56
N HIS A 8 8.15 -39.86 -31.68
CA HIS A 8 9.19 -40.87 -31.83
C HIS A 8 8.98 -41.76 -33.06
N LEU A 9 7.74 -42.14 -33.37
CA LEU A 9 7.40 -42.91 -34.58
C LEU A 9 7.72 -42.15 -35.88
N LYS A 10 7.67 -40.81 -35.83
CA LYS A 10 8.01 -39.94 -36.96
C LYS A 10 9.50 -39.61 -37.07
N ASP A 11 10.33 -40.14 -36.18
CA ASP A 11 11.77 -39.82 -36.08
C ASP A 11 12.04 -38.30 -35.91
N GLU A 12 11.14 -37.62 -35.19
CA GLU A 12 11.25 -36.20 -34.90
C GLU A 12 11.65 -35.97 -33.44
N PHE A 13 12.28 -34.83 -33.19
CA PHE A 13 12.71 -34.43 -31.85
C PHE A 13 11.58 -33.67 -31.13
N PRO A 14 11.21 -34.03 -29.89
CA PRO A 14 10.18 -33.30 -29.15
C PRO A 14 10.53 -31.82 -28.94
N GLU A 15 11.81 -31.47 -28.94
CA GLU A 15 12.32 -30.10 -28.82
C GLU A 15 11.87 -29.19 -29.97
N THR A 16 11.59 -29.72 -31.17
CA THR A 16 11.11 -28.91 -32.31
C THR A 16 9.67 -28.44 -32.13
N TYR A 17 8.91 -29.12 -31.26
CA TYR A 17 7.54 -28.77 -30.89
C TYR A 17 7.48 -27.76 -29.74
N VAL A 18 8.60 -27.50 -29.08
CA VAL A 18 8.69 -26.52 -27.99
C VAL A 18 8.62 -25.12 -28.58
N GLN A 19 7.68 -24.31 -28.08
CA GLN A 19 7.57 -22.93 -28.50
C GLN A 19 8.81 -22.13 -28.08
N THR A 20 9.25 -21.21 -28.94
CA THR A 20 10.46 -20.40 -28.74
C THR A 20 10.51 -19.68 -27.40
N TRP A 21 9.36 -19.25 -26.86
CA TRP A 21 9.23 -18.59 -25.56
C TRP A 21 9.78 -19.38 -24.37
N TYR A 22 9.81 -20.72 -24.46
CA TYR A 22 10.31 -21.60 -23.40
C TYR A 22 11.78 -21.96 -23.56
N THR A 23 12.48 -21.40 -24.55
CA THR A 23 13.90 -21.68 -24.75
C THR A 23 14.77 -20.90 -23.77
N LYS A 24 15.90 -21.50 -23.37
CA LYS A 24 16.91 -20.84 -22.54
C LYS A 24 17.40 -19.53 -23.17
N GLN A 25 17.49 -19.49 -24.50
CA GLN A 25 17.86 -18.29 -25.23
C GLN A 25 16.88 -17.15 -24.97
N THR A 26 15.58 -17.40 -25.08
CA THR A 26 14.55 -16.37 -24.83
C THR A 26 14.55 -15.94 -23.37
N GLN A 27 14.74 -16.86 -22.43
CA GLN A 27 14.90 -16.49 -21.01
C GLN A 27 16.07 -15.52 -20.80
N LEU A 28 17.25 -15.84 -21.33
CA LEU A 28 18.42 -14.96 -21.23
C LEU A 28 18.20 -13.61 -21.93
N GLN A 29 17.44 -13.58 -23.04
CA GLN A 29 17.07 -12.33 -23.72
C GLN A 29 16.13 -11.47 -22.88
N ILE A 30 15.16 -12.06 -22.19
CA ILE A 30 14.26 -11.33 -21.27
C ILE A 30 15.09 -10.67 -20.17
N ASP A 31 15.98 -11.44 -19.55
CA ASP A 31 16.82 -10.99 -18.44
C ASP A 31 18.01 -10.12 -18.91
N SER A 32 18.28 -10.02 -20.21
CA SER A 32 19.37 -9.21 -20.76
C SER A 32 19.14 -7.71 -20.58
N ASN A 33 17.90 -7.29 -20.42
CA ASN A 33 17.55 -5.88 -20.27
C ASN A 33 17.91 -5.40 -18.87
N PHE A 34 19.11 -4.82 -18.74
CA PHE A 34 19.54 -4.20 -17.51
C PHE A 34 18.70 -2.95 -17.22
N ILE A 35 17.80 -3.04 -16.23
CA ILE A 35 17.10 -1.87 -15.70
C ILE A 35 18.15 -1.01 -14.98
N ARG A 36 18.49 0.13 -15.58
CA ARG A 36 19.42 1.07 -14.95
C ARG A 36 18.80 1.56 -13.63
N PRO A 37 19.49 1.43 -12.49
CA PRO A 37 18.97 1.93 -11.24
C PRO A 37 18.78 3.44 -11.33
N VAL A 38 17.69 3.93 -10.75
CA VAL A 38 17.48 5.37 -10.60
C VAL A 38 18.55 5.89 -9.64
N ARG A 39 19.30 6.92 -10.07
CA ARG A 39 20.30 7.58 -9.22
C ARG A 39 19.66 7.96 -7.89
N GLY A 40 20.36 7.68 -6.79
CA GLY A 40 19.88 8.07 -5.47
C GLY A 40 19.97 9.59 -5.25
N PRO A 41 19.32 10.13 -4.21
CA PRO A 41 19.36 11.56 -3.89
C PRO A 41 20.78 12.14 -3.78
N LYS A 42 21.74 11.35 -3.29
CA LYS A 42 23.16 11.74 -3.18
C LYS A 42 23.89 11.86 -4.53
N GLN A 43 23.35 11.26 -5.58
CA GLN A 43 23.92 11.24 -6.94
C GLN A 43 23.18 12.20 -7.89
N TRP A 44 22.16 12.90 -7.41
CA TRP A 44 21.47 13.91 -8.21
C TRP A 44 22.36 15.13 -8.39
N ALA A 45 22.33 15.72 -9.58
CA ALA A 45 23.04 16.97 -9.83
C ALA A 45 22.47 18.06 -8.92
N SER A 46 23.35 18.83 -8.28
CA SER A 46 22.93 20.01 -7.53
C SER A 46 22.44 21.07 -8.51
N LEU A 47 21.14 21.31 -8.52
CA LEU A 47 20.51 22.33 -9.35
C LEU A 47 20.55 23.67 -8.60
N SER A 48 21.68 24.38 -8.70
CA SER A 48 21.90 25.68 -8.02
C SER A 48 20.93 26.78 -8.49
N ASN A 49 20.27 26.61 -9.63
CA ASN A 49 19.52 27.65 -10.32
C ASN A 49 18.01 27.35 -10.37
N MET A 50 17.54 26.33 -9.66
CA MET A 50 16.14 25.91 -9.67
C MET A 50 15.42 26.40 -8.41
N LEU A 51 14.19 26.90 -8.60
CA LEU A 51 13.28 27.16 -7.49
C LEU A 51 13.04 25.85 -6.71
N PRO A 52 13.00 25.90 -5.36
CA PRO A 52 12.66 24.73 -4.56
C PRO A 52 11.32 24.14 -4.99
N ILE A 53 11.28 22.83 -5.23
CA ILE A 53 10.01 22.12 -5.45
C ILE A 53 9.25 22.15 -4.13
N LEU A 54 8.19 22.94 -4.07
CA LEU A 54 7.30 22.97 -2.91
C LEU A 54 6.55 21.65 -2.84
N SER A 55 6.53 21.03 -1.66
CA SER A 55 5.68 19.88 -1.41
C SER A 55 4.21 20.25 -1.72
N PRO A 56 3.44 19.36 -2.36
CA PRO A 56 2.01 19.61 -2.54
C PRO A 56 1.36 19.83 -1.17
N THR A 57 0.45 20.79 -1.10
CA THR A 57 -0.26 21.09 0.14
C THR A 57 -1.00 19.84 0.60
N LEU A 58 -0.57 19.27 1.73
CA LEU A 58 -1.23 18.11 2.32
C LEU A 58 -2.63 18.50 2.76
N ARG A 59 -3.64 18.15 1.97
CA ARG A 59 -5.03 18.27 2.38
C ARG A 59 -5.40 17.06 3.22
N ARG A 60 -5.91 17.30 4.42
CA ARG A 60 -6.55 16.24 5.18
C ARG A 60 -7.75 15.76 4.36
N PRO A 61 -7.85 14.46 4.02
CA PRO A 61 -9.02 13.97 3.33
C PRO A 61 -10.26 14.30 4.18
N LEU A 62 -11.35 14.69 3.50
CA LEU A 62 -12.65 14.79 4.16
C LEU A 62 -12.88 13.46 4.88
N GLY A 63 -13.05 13.53 6.20
CA GLY A 63 -13.21 12.33 7.02
C GLY A 63 -14.37 11.49 6.49
N ARG A 64 -14.31 10.17 6.72
CA ARG A 64 -15.43 9.28 6.40
C ARG A 64 -16.69 9.85 7.07
N PRO A 65 -17.79 10.10 6.33
CA PRO A 65 -19.05 10.45 6.94
C PRO A 65 -19.41 9.41 7.98
N ALA A 66 -19.74 9.84 9.20
CA ALA A 66 -20.17 8.92 10.23
C ALA A 66 -21.41 8.17 9.70
N LYS A 67 -21.32 6.84 9.60
CA LYS A 67 -22.51 6.02 9.36
C LYS A 67 -23.34 6.08 10.63
N VAL A 68 -24.39 6.90 10.62
CA VAL A 68 -25.42 6.85 11.66
C VAL A 68 -26.23 5.58 11.39
N GLY A 69 -26.01 4.54 12.18
CA GLY A 69 -26.90 3.38 12.19
C GLY A 69 -28.27 3.82 12.66
N ARG A 70 -29.34 3.39 11.97
CA ARG A 70 -30.70 3.50 12.50
C ARG A 70 -30.80 2.54 13.69
N LYS A 71 -31.27 3.03 14.82
CA LYS A 71 -31.64 2.16 15.95
C LYS A 71 -32.97 1.50 15.61
N GLU A 72 -33.06 0.19 15.82
CA GLU A 72 -34.33 -0.54 15.75
C GLU A 72 -35.24 -0.10 16.91
N LEU A 73 -36.57 -0.25 16.74
CA LEU A 73 -37.58 0.19 17.71
C LEU A 73 -37.39 -0.38 19.12
N ASP A 74 -36.70 -1.52 19.25
CA ASP A 74 -36.46 -2.25 20.50
C ASP A 74 -35.11 -1.92 21.15
N GLU A 75 -34.25 -1.09 20.53
CA GLU A 75 -33.01 -0.69 21.19
C GLU A 75 -33.29 0.30 22.33
N PRO A 76 -32.78 0.06 23.56
CA PRO A 76 -32.92 1.01 24.65
C PRO A 76 -32.31 2.35 24.24
N GLN A 77 -33.17 3.36 24.17
CA GLN A 77 -32.79 4.74 23.95
C GLN A 77 -32.13 5.22 25.24
N THR A 78 -30.82 5.02 25.40
CA THR A 78 -30.06 5.64 26.49
C THR A 78 -30.09 7.16 26.32
N THR A 79 -31.15 7.78 26.85
CA THR A 79 -31.36 9.23 26.92
C THR A 79 -30.44 9.87 27.96
N GLU A 80 -29.95 9.07 28.91
CA GLU A 80 -28.96 9.50 29.89
C GLU A 80 -27.54 9.41 29.35
N ARG A 81 -27.11 10.48 28.68
CA ARG A 81 -25.69 10.80 28.62
C ARG A 81 -25.24 11.12 30.05
N LEU A 82 -24.49 10.21 30.68
CA LEU A 82 -23.80 10.50 31.93
C LEU A 82 -22.97 11.77 31.75
N SER A 83 -23.42 12.85 32.40
CA SER A 83 -22.77 14.15 32.31
C SER A 83 -21.50 14.11 33.13
N LYS A 84 -20.36 14.43 32.53
CA LYS A 84 -19.10 14.61 33.27
C LYS A 84 -19.07 15.93 34.06
N ARG A 85 -20.21 16.60 34.23
CA ARG A 85 -20.33 17.83 35.02
C ARG A 85 -19.93 17.51 36.47
N GLY A 86 -18.95 18.24 36.99
CA GLY A 86 -18.44 18.03 38.36
C GLY A 86 -17.31 17.00 38.48
N VAL A 87 -16.83 16.40 37.39
CA VAL A 87 -15.67 15.50 37.44
C VAL A 87 -14.39 16.30 37.21
N ASP A 88 -13.49 16.27 38.20
CA ASP A 88 -12.15 16.88 38.08
C ASP A 88 -11.31 16.13 37.05
N MET A 89 -11.07 16.78 35.90
CA MET A 89 -10.24 16.24 34.84
C MET A 89 -8.77 16.35 35.23
N ARG A 90 -8.15 15.19 35.47
CA ARG A 90 -6.77 15.08 35.92
C ARG A 90 -5.85 14.66 34.78
N CYS A 91 -4.71 15.34 34.62
CA CYS A 91 -3.71 15.00 33.61
C CYS A 91 -3.28 13.53 33.75
N SER A 92 -3.40 12.73 32.69
CA SER A 92 -3.03 11.32 32.75
C SER A 92 -1.55 11.08 33.03
N LYS A 93 -0.68 12.05 32.69
CA LYS A 93 0.78 12.01 32.91
C LYS A 93 1.18 12.47 34.31
N CYS A 94 0.81 13.70 34.71
CA CYS A 94 1.29 14.30 35.96
C CYS A 94 0.28 14.24 37.12
N LYS A 95 -0.92 13.72 36.87
CA LYS A 95 -1.99 13.54 37.87
C LYS A 95 -2.43 14.83 38.61
N ARG A 96 -2.21 16.00 38.00
CA ARG A 96 -2.70 17.32 38.48
C ARG A 96 -3.95 17.76 37.73
N ILE A 97 -4.76 18.63 38.36
CA ILE A 97 -6.08 19.08 37.87
C ILE A 97 -5.96 20.34 36.98
N SER A 98 -4.76 20.88 36.77
CA SER A 98 -4.56 22.16 36.06
C SER A 98 -4.59 22.06 34.53
N HIS A 99 -4.31 20.88 33.96
CA HIS A 99 -4.22 20.71 32.51
C HIS A 99 -4.56 19.28 32.11
N ASN A 100 -4.94 19.10 30.85
CA ASN A 100 -5.06 17.78 30.22
C ASN A 100 -3.77 17.44 29.49
N LYS A 101 -3.50 16.15 29.22
CA LYS A 101 -2.30 15.70 28.48
C LYS A 101 -2.15 16.35 27.09
N ARG A 102 -3.25 16.82 26.50
CA ARG A 102 -3.28 17.45 25.16
C ARG A 102 -3.09 18.98 25.21
N SER A 103 -3.23 19.59 26.39
CA SER A 103 -2.86 21.01 26.59
C SER A 103 -1.35 21.15 26.68
#